data_AF-A0A2U2EKF1-F1
#
_entry.id   AF-A0A2U2EKF1-F1
#
_cell.length_a   1.000
_cell.length_b   1.000
_cell.length_c   1.000
_cell.angle_alpha   90.00
_cell.angle_beta   90.00
_cell.angle_gamma   90.00
#
_symmetry.space_group_name_H-M   'P 1'
#
loop_
_entity.id
_entity.type
_entity.pdbx_description
1 polymer ?
#
loop_
_entity_poly.entity_id
_entity_poly.type
_entity_poly.pdbx_seq_one_letter_code
_entity_poly.pdbx_strand_id
1 'polypeptide(L)'
;MKKLTNNPDSVLPLISFQSAARAWRVRRGDFGTELKKKLDDRRCGYIGCLDSSMDVKSIQQWCLKQEVVRSNKGTVREYEMFKNIVASFMKEINELSKTPLISYSPQFTELVYKDDKTEMPISKLSAGYQSLLWMVMDLAYRVCMLNPELESREQITGIVLIDEIDLHLHPKWQWNVIDALQKNFAGVQIIIATHSPIVISASKKANLILLDDAQDISYLPDYNSMIRRGM
;
A
#
# COMPACT_ATOMS: atom_id res chain seq x y z
N MET A 1 -0.49 -30.18 2.88
CA MET A 1 -0.75 -28.75 2.63
C MET A 1 -0.50 -27.83 3.83
N LYS A 2 -1.05 -28.06 5.04
CA LYS A 2 -0.82 -27.18 6.22
C LYS A 2 0.67 -26.96 6.61
N LYS A 3 1.55 -27.93 6.35
CA LYS A 3 3.01 -27.85 6.64
C LYS A 3 3.85 -27.14 5.57
N LEU A 4 3.32 -26.90 4.36
CA LEU A 4 4.06 -26.29 3.25
C LEU A 4 3.93 -24.75 3.20
N THR A 5 2.85 -24.20 3.77
CA THR A 5 2.47 -22.78 3.58
C THR A 5 2.82 -21.86 4.75
N ASN A 6 3.50 -22.35 5.78
CA ASN A 6 4.02 -21.54 6.89
C ASN A 6 5.52 -21.81 7.10
N ASN A 7 6.23 -22.16 6.02
CA ASN A 7 7.68 -22.32 6.06
C ASN A 7 8.31 -20.93 6.30
N PRO A 8 9.08 -20.73 7.38
CA PRO A 8 9.80 -19.48 7.64
C PRO A 8 10.58 -18.96 6.42
N ASP A 9 11.20 -19.88 5.68
CA ASP A 9 12.08 -19.58 4.54
C ASP A 9 11.31 -19.22 3.26
N SER A 10 10.00 -19.42 3.23
CA SER A 10 9.16 -19.04 2.08
C SER A 10 8.70 -17.59 2.19
N VAL A 11 8.87 -16.85 1.10
CA VAL A 11 8.24 -15.53 0.94
C VAL A 11 6.82 -15.74 0.43
N LEU A 12 5.85 -15.33 1.24
CA LEU A 12 4.44 -15.39 0.90
C LEU A 12 4.06 -14.18 0.05
N PRO A 13 3.36 -14.37 -1.09
CA PRO A 13 3.04 -13.28 -2.00
C PRO A 13 2.03 -12.31 -1.37
N LEU A 14 2.21 -11.02 -1.63
CA LEU A 14 1.23 -9.98 -1.33
C LEU A 14 0.01 -10.16 -2.24
N ILE A 15 -1.16 -10.40 -1.64
CA ILE A 15 -2.44 -10.40 -2.34
C ILE A 15 -3.27 -9.30 -1.70
N SER A 16 -3.82 -8.39 -2.50
CA SER A 16 -4.67 -7.31 -1.98
C SER A 16 -5.60 -6.72 -3.04
N PHE A 17 -6.85 -6.42 -2.67
CA PHE A 17 -7.78 -5.60 -3.42
C PHE A 17 -8.04 -4.28 -2.69
N GLN A 18 -7.81 -3.17 -3.38
CA GLN A 18 -8.00 -1.81 -2.88
C GLN A 18 -9.18 -1.19 -3.62
N SER A 19 -10.40 -1.43 -3.13
CA SER A 19 -11.65 -0.89 -3.71
C SER A 19 -11.72 0.64 -3.64
N ALA A 20 -12.43 1.28 -4.57
CA ALA A 20 -12.80 2.70 -4.49
C ALA A 20 -13.48 3.07 -3.16
N ALA A 21 -14.19 2.12 -2.54
CA ALA A 21 -14.86 2.32 -1.25
C ALA A 21 -13.89 2.67 -0.09
N ARG A 22 -12.58 2.47 -0.26
CA ARG A 22 -11.55 2.82 0.75
C ARG A 22 -11.55 4.30 1.15
N ALA A 23 -12.01 5.20 0.27
CA ALA A 23 -12.11 6.63 0.57
C ALA A 23 -13.25 6.98 1.54
N TRP A 24 -14.29 6.15 1.61
CA TRP A 24 -15.54 6.46 2.34
C TRP A 24 -15.84 5.47 3.47
N ARG A 25 -15.39 4.23 3.36
CA ARG A 25 -15.73 3.13 4.29
C ARG A 25 -14.48 2.60 4.97
N VAL A 26 -14.12 3.23 6.08
CA VAL A 26 -13.24 2.61 7.08
C VAL A 26 -14.12 1.74 7.98
N ARG A 27 -14.04 0.42 7.85
CA ARG A 27 -14.80 -0.50 8.71
C ARG A 27 -14.26 -0.45 10.14
N ARG A 28 -15.14 -0.68 11.12
CA ARG A 28 -14.77 -0.84 12.54
C ARG A 28 -14.27 -2.27 12.78
N GLY A 29 -12.96 -2.50 12.66
CA GLY A 29 -12.18 -3.46 13.47
C GLY A 29 -12.70 -4.88 13.74
N ASP A 30 -13.38 -5.54 12.79
CA ASP A 30 -13.91 -6.90 13.04
C ASP A 30 -12.83 -8.00 12.91
N PHE A 31 -11.74 -7.75 12.17
CA PHE A 31 -10.70 -8.77 11.94
C PHE A 31 -9.82 -9.03 13.18
N GLY A 32 -9.71 -8.07 14.09
CA GLY A 32 -8.92 -8.20 15.31
C GLY A 32 -9.32 -9.41 16.17
N THR A 33 -10.55 -9.89 16.07
CA THR A 33 -11.06 -11.05 16.84
C THR A 33 -10.66 -12.40 16.21
N GLU A 34 -10.61 -12.47 14.87
CA GLU A 34 -10.13 -13.64 14.09
C GLU A 34 -8.59 -13.73 14.12
N LEU A 35 -7.90 -12.60 13.95
CA LEU A 35 -6.43 -12.48 14.03
C LEU A 35 -5.90 -12.92 15.42
N LYS A 36 -6.58 -12.54 16.50
CA LYS A 36 -6.24 -12.98 17.87
C LYS A 36 -6.32 -14.49 18.07
N LYS A 37 -7.10 -15.22 17.28
CA LYS A 37 -7.21 -16.70 17.36
C LYS A 37 -6.14 -17.44 16.54
N LYS A 38 -5.37 -16.74 15.69
CA LYS A 38 -4.37 -17.32 14.77
C LYS A 38 -3.02 -16.58 14.79
N LEU A 39 -2.62 -16.06 15.96
CA LEU A 39 -1.39 -15.26 16.14
C LEU A 39 -0.10 -15.96 15.69
N ASP A 40 -0.07 -17.29 15.64
CA ASP A 40 1.11 -18.07 15.25
C ASP A 40 1.17 -18.42 13.74
N ASP A 41 0.29 -17.83 12.92
CA ASP A 41 0.20 -18.13 11.50
C ASP A 41 0.37 -16.87 10.64
N ARG A 42 1.50 -16.76 9.92
CA ARG A 42 1.81 -15.64 9.02
C ARG A 42 0.72 -15.42 7.97
N ARG A 43 -0.01 -16.48 7.59
CA ARG A 43 -1.14 -16.42 6.64
C ARG A 43 -2.31 -15.57 7.13
N CYS A 44 -2.33 -15.16 8.40
CA CYS A 44 -3.30 -14.20 8.88
C CYS A 44 -3.24 -12.86 8.12
N GLY A 45 -2.11 -12.52 7.47
CA GLY A 45 -2.02 -11.36 6.56
C GLY A 45 -2.95 -11.44 5.32
N TYR A 46 -3.45 -12.64 4.97
CA TYR A 46 -4.44 -12.83 3.90
C TYR A 46 -5.88 -12.62 4.35
N ILE A 47 -6.13 -12.51 5.66
CA ILE A 47 -7.49 -12.27 6.16
C ILE A 47 -7.96 -10.91 5.63
N GLY A 48 -9.14 -10.90 5.00
CA GLY A 48 -9.73 -9.70 4.39
C GLY A 48 -8.88 -9.08 3.28
N CYS A 49 -8.00 -9.84 2.61
CA CYS A 49 -7.17 -9.29 1.53
C CYS A 49 -7.94 -8.89 0.28
N LEU A 50 -9.13 -9.44 0.07
CA LEU A 50 -10.02 -9.10 -1.05
C LEU A 50 -11.27 -8.32 -0.60
N ASP A 51 -11.32 -7.91 0.66
CA ASP A 51 -12.45 -7.14 1.18
C ASP A 51 -12.43 -5.71 0.64
N SER A 52 -13.61 -5.17 0.33
CA SER A 52 -13.74 -3.81 -0.19
C SER A 52 -13.44 -2.70 0.83
N SER A 53 -13.27 -3.04 2.10
CA SER A 53 -13.08 -2.09 3.19
C SER A 53 -11.79 -2.39 3.95
N MET A 54 -11.04 -1.33 4.24
CA MET A 54 -9.76 -1.41 4.95
C MET A 54 -9.95 -1.37 6.47
N ASP A 55 -9.18 -2.18 7.20
CA ASP A 55 -9.18 -2.21 8.66
C ASP A 55 -8.05 -1.35 9.26
N VAL A 56 -8.24 -0.04 9.14
CA VAL A 56 -7.31 0.98 9.65
C VAL A 56 -7.04 0.79 11.15
N LYS A 57 -8.04 0.37 11.92
CA LYS A 57 -7.89 0.17 13.37
C LYS A 57 -6.92 -0.95 13.69
N SER A 58 -6.99 -2.07 12.97
CA SER A 58 -6.05 -3.18 13.14
C SER A 58 -4.62 -2.76 12.82
N ILE A 59 -4.41 -1.95 11.77
CA ILE A 59 -3.09 -1.40 11.43
C ILE A 59 -2.57 -0.49 12.55
N GLN A 60 -3.40 0.44 13.04
CA GLN A 60 -3.03 1.34 14.14
C GLN A 60 -2.67 0.57 15.42
N GLN A 61 -3.48 -0.42 15.80
CA GLN A 61 -3.23 -1.27 16.96
C GLN A 61 -1.96 -2.10 16.81
N TRP A 62 -1.70 -2.61 15.61
CA TRP A 62 -0.46 -3.32 15.32
C TRP A 62 0.76 -2.40 15.43
N CYS A 63 0.73 -1.20 14.83
CA CYS A 63 1.81 -0.23 14.95
C CYS A 63 2.08 0.17 16.41
N LEU A 64 1.02 0.40 17.21
CA LEU A 64 1.16 0.66 18.64
C LEU A 64 1.85 -0.51 19.36
N LYS A 65 1.42 -1.74 19.09
CA LYS A 65 2.05 -2.94 19.67
C LYS A 65 3.53 -3.01 19.28
N GLN A 66 3.87 -2.73 18.03
CA GLN A 66 5.25 -2.76 17.56
C GLN A 66 6.11 -1.66 18.19
N GLU A 67 5.57 -0.47 18.43
CA GLU A 67 6.30 0.59 19.14
C GLU A 67 6.58 0.20 20.61
N VAL A 68 5.64 -0.48 21.27
CA VAL A 68 5.84 -1.02 22.63
C VAL A 68 6.92 -2.11 22.64
N VAL A 69 6.88 -3.05 21.68
CA VAL A 69 7.93 -4.07 21.55
C VAL A 69 9.28 -3.42 21.27
N ARG A 70 9.30 -2.40 20.41
CA ARG A 70 10.51 -1.66 20.05
C ARG A 70 11.15 -0.96 21.24
N SER A 71 10.33 -0.34 22.08
CA SER A 71 10.80 0.28 23.33
C SER A 71 11.40 -0.73 24.31
N ASN A 72 10.85 -1.94 24.38
CA ASN A 72 11.29 -2.96 25.34
C ASN A 72 12.47 -3.82 24.85
N LYS A 73 12.52 -4.16 23.56
CA LYS A 73 13.46 -5.14 22.99
C LYS A 73 14.41 -4.55 21.95
N GLY A 74 14.28 -3.26 21.62
CA GLY A 74 15.05 -2.60 20.57
C GLY A 74 14.43 -2.78 19.18
N THR A 75 15.23 -2.75 18.13
CA THR A 75 14.73 -2.75 16.74
C THR A 75 13.85 -3.95 16.42
N VAL A 76 12.70 -3.71 15.79
CA VAL A 76 11.76 -4.74 15.33
C VAL A 76 11.78 -4.76 13.80
N ARG A 77 12.27 -5.85 13.20
CA ARG A 77 12.57 -5.96 11.77
C ARG A 77 11.34 -5.66 10.89
N GLU A 78 10.22 -6.32 11.17
CA GLU A 78 9.01 -6.15 10.37
C GLU A 78 8.42 -4.74 10.51
N TYR A 79 8.63 -4.08 11.64
CA TYR A 79 8.17 -2.71 11.84
C TYR A 79 9.05 -1.69 11.14
N GLU A 80 10.37 -1.90 11.10
CA GLU A 80 11.27 -1.06 10.30
C GLU A 80 11.03 -1.27 8.79
N MET A 81 10.75 -2.50 8.35
CA MET A 81 10.33 -2.77 6.97
C MET A 81 9.01 -2.04 6.63
N PHE A 82 8.01 -2.09 7.52
CA PHE A 82 6.77 -1.33 7.37
C PHE A 82 7.04 0.17 7.19
N LYS A 83 7.82 0.77 8.10
CA LYS A 83 8.20 2.18 8.01
C LYS A 83 8.94 2.49 6.72
N ASN A 84 9.86 1.61 6.31
CA ASN A 84 10.66 1.78 5.10
C ASN A 84 9.81 1.79 3.83
N ILE A 85 8.88 0.84 3.68
CA ILE A 85 7.97 0.76 2.52
C ILE A 85 7.14 2.05 2.43
N VAL A 86 6.49 2.44 3.53
CA VAL A 86 5.60 3.62 3.50
C VAL A 86 6.41 4.90 3.30
N ALA A 87 7.53 5.08 4.00
CA ALA A 87 8.36 6.27 3.87
C ALA A 87 8.98 6.40 2.46
N SER A 88 9.45 5.28 1.89
CA SER A 88 10.00 5.24 0.53
C SER A 88 8.92 5.62 -0.50
N PHE A 89 7.71 5.06 -0.38
CA PHE A 89 6.59 5.44 -1.23
C PHE A 89 6.25 6.93 -1.13
N MET A 90 6.13 7.44 0.10
CA MET A 90 5.76 8.84 0.34
C MET A 90 6.85 9.81 -0.11
N LYS A 91 8.12 9.40 -0.05
CA LYS A 91 9.24 10.17 -0.60
C LYS A 91 9.13 10.29 -2.12
N GLU A 92 8.93 9.17 -2.82
CA GLU A 92 8.84 9.13 -4.28
C GLU A 92 7.65 9.94 -4.79
N ILE A 93 6.45 9.72 -4.22
CA ILE A 93 5.24 10.37 -4.75
C ILE A 93 5.23 11.89 -4.55
N ASN A 94 5.83 12.36 -3.45
CA ASN A 94 5.93 13.79 -3.13
C ASN A 94 7.20 14.44 -3.68
N GLU A 95 8.14 13.65 -4.21
CA GLU A 95 9.48 14.07 -4.65
C GLU A 95 10.27 14.77 -3.54
N LEU A 96 10.22 14.20 -2.33
CA LEU A 96 10.90 14.76 -1.16
C LEU A 96 12.40 14.52 -1.24
N SER A 97 13.18 15.53 -0.85
CA SER A 97 14.64 15.42 -0.76
C SER A 97 15.05 14.46 0.36
N LYS A 98 14.38 14.52 1.51
CA LYS A 98 14.60 13.63 2.64
C LYS A 98 13.45 12.64 2.80
N THR A 99 13.78 11.50 3.41
CA THR A 99 12.82 10.42 3.67
C THR A 99 11.92 10.82 4.84
N PRO A 100 10.59 10.83 4.68
CA PRO A 100 9.68 11.14 5.78
C PRO A 100 9.69 10.01 6.82
N LEU A 101 9.26 10.32 8.04
CA LEU A 101 9.13 9.36 9.13
C LEU A 101 7.66 9.07 9.40
N ILE A 102 7.38 7.80 9.68
CA ILE A 102 6.09 7.34 10.19
C ILE A 102 6.32 6.63 11.51
N SER A 103 5.58 7.05 12.53
CA SER A 103 5.66 6.47 13.87
C SER A 103 4.33 6.62 14.58
N TYR A 104 4.14 5.80 15.61
CA TYR A 104 3.04 6.03 16.54
C TYR A 104 3.46 7.10 17.55
N SER A 105 2.64 8.15 17.72
CA SER A 105 2.87 9.18 18.72
C SER A 105 2.01 8.92 19.96
N PRO A 106 2.62 8.69 21.13
CA PRO A 106 1.88 8.61 22.39
C PRO A 106 1.12 9.90 22.73
N GLN A 107 1.62 11.05 22.26
CA GLN A 107 0.98 12.36 22.51
C GLN A 107 -0.34 12.49 21.76
N PHE A 108 -0.38 12.08 20.49
CA PHE A 108 -1.59 12.16 19.67
C PHE A 108 -2.46 10.89 19.76
N THR A 109 -1.94 9.81 20.37
CA THR A 109 -2.58 8.49 20.39
C THR A 109 -2.94 7.95 19.01
N GLU A 110 -2.14 8.32 18.01
CA GLU A 110 -2.32 7.90 16.62
C GLU A 110 -0.99 7.89 15.87
N LEU A 111 -1.03 7.36 14.64
CA LEU A 111 0.10 7.43 13.73
C LEU A 111 0.32 8.87 13.26
N VAL A 112 1.57 9.31 13.31
CA VAL A 112 2.02 10.59 12.79
C VAL A 112 2.86 10.40 11.54
N TYR A 113 2.70 11.34 10.62
CA TYR A 113 3.55 11.51 9.46
C TYR A 113 4.41 12.75 9.69
N LYS A 114 5.72 12.61 9.52
CA LYS A 114 6.68 13.69 9.66
C LYS A 114 7.50 13.84 8.39
N ASP A 115 7.41 15.00 7.77
CA ASP A 115 8.34 15.41 6.72
C ASP A 115 9.33 16.46 7.25
N ASP A 116 10.05 17.10 6.33
CA ASP A 116 11.08 18.10 6.66
C ASP A 116 10.55 19.35 7.33
N LYS A 117 9.25 19.63 7.21
CA LYS A 117 8.63 20.88 7.65
C LYS A 117 7.84 20.66 8.92
N THR A 118 7.03 19.61 8.97
CA THR A 118 6.05 19.42 10.04
C THR A 118 5.82 17.95 10.38
N GLU A 119 5.54 17.69 11.65
CA GLU A 119 4.95 16.45 12.12
C GLU A 119 3.44 16.66 12.28
N MET A 120 2.65 15.81 11.65
CA MET A 120 1.20 15.90 11.69
C MET A 120 0.57 14.52 11.92
N PRO A 121 -0.48 14.44 12.74
CA PRO A 121 -1.26 13.23 12.83
C PRO A 121 -1.96 12.90 11.51
N ILE A 122 -2.07 11.62 11.15
CA ILE A 122 -2.64 11.21 9.86
C ILE A 122 -4.08 11.73 9.72
N SER A 123 -4.86 11.75 10.80
CA SER A 123 -6.22 12.28 10.83
C SER A 123 -6.35 13.75 10.41
N LYS A 124 -5.25 14.51 10.43
CA LYS A 124 -5.19 15.94 10.06
C LYS A 124 -4.71 16.19 8.63
N LEU A 125 -4.33 15.16 7.88
CA LEU A 125 -3.94 15.27 6.48
C LEU A 125 -5.19 15.46 5.58
N SER A 126 -5.03 15.86 4.32
CA SER A 126 -6.17 15.95 3.40
C SER A 126 -6.76 14.57 3.10
N ALA A 127 -8.05 14.49 2.78
CA ALA A 127 -8.74 13.21 2.56
C ALA A 127 -8.05 12.32 1.50
N GLY A 128 -7.59 12.94 0.39
CA GLY A 128 -6.81 12.24 -0.64
C GLY A 128 -5.48 11.69 -0.12
N TYR A 129 -4.77 12.49 0.69
CA TYR A 129 -3.51 12.07 1.31
C TYR A 129 -3.75 10.89 2.25
N GLN A 130 -4.79 10.98 3.10
CA GLN A 130 -5.15 9.93 4.03
C GLN A 130 -5.49 8.62 3.30
N SER A 131 -6.34 8.69 2.27
CA SER A 131 -6.76 7.52 1.49
C SER A 131 -5.56 6.78 0.91
N LEU A 132 -4.66 7.51 0.24
CA LEU A 132 -3.45 6.96 -0.35
C LEU A 132 -2.50 6.39 0.71
N LEU A 133 -2.24 7.15 1.78
CA LEU A 133 -1.33 6.74 2.84
C LEU A 133 -1.82 5.47 3.52
N TRP A 134 -3.12 5.40 3.83
CA TRP A 134 -3.70 4.19 4.41
C TRP A 134 -3.64 2.99 3.47
N MET A 135 -3.88 3.17 2.17
CA MET A 135 -3.73 2.11 1.18
C MET A 135 -2.31 1.53 1.20
N VAL A 136 -1.28 2.39 1.19
CA VAL A 136 0.12 1.94 1.22
C VAL A 136 0.47 1.29 2.56
N MET A 137 -0.07 1.81 3.67
CA MET A 137 0.06 1.19 4.99
C MET A 137 -0.60 -0.19 5.05
N ASP A 138 -1.75 -0.41 4.42
CA ASP A 138 -2.39 -1.72 4.37
C ASP A 138 -1.52 -2.73 3.60
N LEU A 139 -0.99 -2.33 2.44
CA LEU A 139 -0.06 -3.17 1.68
C LEU A 139 1.21 -3.50 2.50
N ALA A 140 1.84 -2.50 3.11
CA ALA A 140 3.03 -2.68 3.94
C ALA A 140 2.74 -3.57 5.16
N TYR A 141 1.62 -3.35 5.83
CA TYR A 141 1.17 -4.16 6.96
C TYR A 141 1.02 -5.63 6.56
N ARG A 142 0.35 -5.91 5.43
CA ARG A 142 0.18 -7.27 4.92
C ARG A 142 1.52 -7.92 4.58
N VAL A 143 2.42 -7.21 3.91
CA VAL A 143 3.78 -7.71 3.64
C VAL A 143 4.48 -8.12 4.94
N CYS A 144 4.42 -7.28 5.97
CA CYS A 144 5.11 -7.51 7.24
C CYS A 144 4.47 -8.65 8.07
N MET A 145 3.15 -8.81 8.01
CA MET A 145 2.44 -9.94 8.63
C MET A 145 2.74 -11.26 7.91
N LEU A 146 2.78 -11.22 6.58
CA LEU A 146 3.06 -12.39 5.74
C LEU A 146 4.54 -12.77 5.80
N ASN A 147 5.46 -11.82 5.96
CA ASN A 147 6.90 -12.01 5.90
C ASN A 147 7.64 -11.19 6.97
N PRO A 148 7.58 -11.57 8.26
CA PRO A 148 8.24 -10.80 9.33
C PRO A 148 9.77 -10.71 9.19
N GLU A 149 10.38 -11.72 8.59
CA GLU A 149 11.82 -11.83 8.37
C GLU A 149 12.30 -11.29 7.02
N LEU A 150 11.44 -10.54 6.30
CA LEU A 150 11.78 -10.00 4.99
C LEU A 150 12.97 -9.04 5.08
N GLU A 151 14.01 -9.29 4.28
CA GLU A 151 15.26 -8.50 4.35
C GLU A 151 15.19 -7.26 3.47
N SER A 152 14.50 -7.36 2.33
CA SER A 152 14.45 -6.29 1.34
C SER A 152 13.13 -6.19 0.60
N ARG A 153 12.78 -4.99 0.16
CA ARG A 153 11.54 -4.69 -0.59
C ARG A 153 11.49 -5.39 -1.95
N GLU A 154 12.65 -5.66 -2.54
CA GLU A 154 12.80 -6.31 -3.83
C GLU A 154 12.40 -7.79 -3.79
N GLN A 155 12.33 -8.39 -2.59
CA GLN A 155 11.82 -9.76 -2.40
C GLN A 155 10.29 -9.82 -2.39
N ILE A 156 9.59 -8.68 -2.30
CA ILE A 156 8.13 -8.63 -2.28
C ILE A 156 7.62 -9.05 -3.66
N THR A 157 6.84 -10.12 -3.68
CA THR A 157 6.15 -10.61 -4.88
C THR A 157 4.64 -10.66 -4.63
N GLY A 158 3.84 -10.70 -5.69
CA GLY A 158 2.39 -10.89 -5.54
C GLY A 158 1.54 -10.17 -6.58
N ILE A 159 0.26 -10.02 -6.27
CA ILE A 159 -0.74 -9.38 -7.14
C ILE A 159 -1.57 -8.41 -6.30
N VAL A 160 -1.62 -7.15 -6.73
CA VAL A 160 -2.44 -6.12 -6.11
C VAL A 160 -3.40 -5.54 -7.15
N LEU A 161 -4.67 -5.50 -6.79
CA LEU A 161 -5.75 -4.90 -7.58
C LEU A 161 -6.11 -3.55 -6.94
N ILE A 162 -6.05 -2.45 -7.69
CA ILE A 162 -6.43 -1.13 -7.20
C ILE A 162 -7.52 -0.56 -8.10
N ASP A 163 -8.67 -0.33 -7.52
CA ASP A 163 -9.80 0.28 -8.20
C ASP A 163 -9.83 1.78 -7.93
N GLU A 164 -10.17 2.60 -8.94
CA GLU A 164 -10.18 4.06 -8.84
C GLU A 164 -8.92 4.60 -8.16
N ILE A 165 -7.73 4.32 -8.70
CA ILE A 165 -6.47 4.74 -8.06
C ILE A 165 -6.45 6.24 -7.84
N ASP A 166 -7.05 7.04 -8.72
CA ASP A 166 -7.05 8.50 -8.78
C ASP A 166 -8.03 9.19 -7.81
N LEU A 167 -8.85 8.41 -7.10
CA LEU A 167 -9.89 8.91 -6.21
C LEU A 167 -9.34 9.91 -5.16
N HIS A 168 -9.77 11.16 -5.28
CA HIS A 168 -9.35 12.30 -4.45
C HIS A 168 -7.84 12.60 -4.44
N LEU A 169 -7.04 12.06 -5.36
CA LEU A 169 -5.64 12.43 -5.45
C LEU A 169 -5.45 13.79 -6.08
N HIS A 170 -4.51 14.54 -5.52
CA HIS A 170 -4.00 15.75 -6.14
C HIS A 170 -3.37 15.42 -7.50
N PRO A 171 -3.54 16.26 -8.55
CA PRO A 171 -3.00 16.00 -9.89
C PRO A 171 -1.50 15.66 -9.90
N LYS A 172 -0.70 16.32 -9.07
CA LYS A 172 0.74 16.01 -8.88
C LYS A 172 0.96 14.52 -8.56
N TRP A 173 0.15 13.95 -7.68
CA TRP A 173 0.29 12.55 -7.30
C TRP A 173 -0.26 11.59 -8.35
N GLN A 174 -1.28 11.98 -9.10
CA GLN A 174 -1.76 11.18 -10.23
C GLN A 174 -0.65 10.96 -11.28
N TRP A 175 0.24 11.94 -11.47
CA TRP A 175 1.44 11.81 -12.31
C TRP A 175 2.49 10.82 -11.75
N ASN A 176 2.64 10.76 -10.43
CA ASN A 176 3.75 10.05 -9.79
C ASN A 176 3.37 8.68 -9.22
N VAL A 177 2.08 8.40 -9.04
CA VAL A 177 1.60 7.22 -8.29
C VAL A 177 2.02 5.89 -8.93
N ILE A 178 1.98 5.80 -10.27
CA ILE A 178 2.36 4.57 -10.99
C ILE A 178 3.85 4.28 -10.79
N ASP A 179 4.70 5.26 -11.00
CA ASP A 179 6.16 5.13 -10.81
C ASP A 179 6.51 4.83 -9.34
N ALA A 180 5.83 5.48 -8.39
CA ALA A 180 6.02 5.22 -6.96
C ALA A 180 5.62 3.78 -6.57
N LEU A 181 4.50 3.27 -7.09
CA LEU A 181 4.06 1.89 -6.88
C LEU A 181 5.06 0.89 -7.49
N GLN A 182 5.47 1.09 -8.75
CA GLN A 182 6.42 0.21 -9.43
C GLN A 182 7.78 0.14 -8.74
N LYS A 183 8.30 1.27 -8.24
CA LYS A 183 9.58 1.30 -7.50
C LYS A 183 9.50 0.61 -6.15
N ASN A 184 8.38 0.75 -5.43
CA ASN A 184 8.25 0.20 -4.07
C ASN A 184 7.86 -1.28 -4.06
N PHE A 185 7.20 -1.75 -5.12
CA PHE A 185 6.69 -3.10 -5.24
C PHE A 185 7.12 -3.73 -6.57
N ALA A 186 8.42 -3.71 -6.87
CA ALA A 186 8.96 -4.10 -8.18
C ALA A 186 8.67 -5.56 -8.58
N GLY A 187 8.54 -6.47 -7.61
CA GLY A 187 8.17 -7.87 -7.84
C GLY A 187 6.66 -8.15 -7.82
N VAL A 188 5.83 -7.12 -7.64
CA VAL A 188 4.36 -7.25 -7.54
C VAL A 188 3.72 -6.83 -8.85
N GLN A 189 2.82 -7.67 -9.36
CA GLN A 189 1.94 -7.29 -10.47
C GLN A 189 0.82 -6.40 -9.92
N ILE A 190 0.76 -5.16 -10.39
CA ILE A 190 -0.29 -4.21 -9.98
C ILE A 190 -1.23 -3.99 -11.15
N ILE A 191 -2.52 -4.28 -10.94
CA ILE A 191 -3.60 -4.05 -11.91
C ILE A 191 -4.43 -2.90 -11.38
N ILE A 192 -4.59 -1.87 -12.20
CA ILE A 192 -5.18 -0.60 -11.80
C ILE A 192 -6.36 -0.27 -12.71
N ALA A 193 -7.49 0.08 -12.10
CA ALA A 193 -8.58 0.76 -12.79
C ALA A 193 -8.52 2.28 -12.49
N THR A 194 -8.78 3.09 -13.51
CA THR A 194 -8.72 4.56 -13.44
C THR A 194 -9.59 5.15 -14.54
N HIS A 195 -10.28 6.24 -14.23
CA HIS A 195 -10.90 7.11 -15.24
C HIS A 195 -10.05 8.36 -15.51
N SER A 196 -9.02 8.63 -14.71
CA SER A 196 -8.16 9.80 -14.88
C SER A 196 -7.28 9.72 -16.13
N PRO A 197 -7.41 10.69 -17.08
CA PRO A 197 -6.51 10.81 -18.21
C PRO A 197 -5.07 11.10 -17.79
N ILE A 198 -4.87 11.72 -16.61
CA ILE A 198 -3.54 12.04 -16.09
C ILE A 198 -2.79 10.76 -15.72
N VAL A 199 -3.46 9.83 -15.00
CA VAL A 199 -2.86 8.54 -14.62
C VAL A 199 -2.52 7.71 -15.87
N ILE A 200 -3.43 7.67 -16.84
CA ILE A 200 -3.21 6.98 -18.12
C ILE A 200 -1.99 7.58 -18.83
N SER A 201 -1.92 8.91 -18.92
CA SER A 201 -0.79 9.62 -19.56
C SER A 201 0.54 9.42 -18.83
N ALA A 202 0.51 9.25 -17.52
CA ALA A 202 1.71 9.00 -16.70
C ALA A 202 2.26 7.58 -16.87
N SER A 203 1.44 6.63 -17.33
CA SER A 203 1.72 5.19 -17.35
C SER A 203 2.64 4.73 -18.50
N LYS A 204 3.82 5.35 -18.64
CA LYS A 204 4.74 5.18 -19.78
C LYS A 204 5.19 3.74 -20.07
N LYS A 205 5.14 2.85 -19.08
CA LYS A 205 5.59 1.44 -19.14
C LYS A 205 4.49 0.44 -18.80
N ALA A 206 3.23 0.88 -18.73
CA ALA A 206 2.12 0.01 -18.38
C ALA A 206 1.45 -0.53 -19.64
N ASN A 207 0.95 -1.76 -19.55
CA ASN A 207 0.00 -2.29 -20.52
C ASN A 207 -1.35 -1.59 -20.29
N LEU A 208 -1.91 -1.00 -21.34
CA LEU A 208 -3.16 -0.27 -21.28
C LEU A 208 -4.30 -1.10 -21.87
N ILE A 209 -5.35 -1.29 -21.08
CA ILE A 209 -6.59 -1.94 -21.49
C ILE A 209 -7.68 -0.88 -21.42
N LEU A 210 -8.25 -0.55 -22.57
CA LEU A 210 -9.40 0.33 -22.68
C LEU A 210 -10.67 -0.51 -22.61
N LEU A 211 -11.57 -0.11 -21.71
CA LEU A 211 -12.95 -0.58 -21.64
C LEU A 211 -13.83 0.59 -22.09
N ASP A 212 -14.60 0.40 -23.16
CA ASP A 212 -15.53 1.42 -23.63
C ASP A 212 -16.93 1.29 -22.99
N ASP A 213 -17.84 2.19 -23.36
CA ASP A 213 -19.21 2.21 -22.84
C ASP A 213 -20.01 0.95 -23.22
N ALA A 214 -19.62 0.24 -24.28
CA ALA A 214 -20.21 -1.03 -24.70
C ALA A 214 -19.58 -2.23 -23.97
N GLN A 215 -18.61 -2.00 -23.08
CA GLN A 215 -17.79 -3.01 -22.41
C GLN A 215 -16.90 -3.82 -23.37
N ASP A 216 -16.63 -3.28 -24.56
CA ASP A 216 -15.68 -3.89 -25.48
C ASP A 216 -14.25 -3.62 -24.99
N ILE A 217 -13.42 -4.67 -25.10
CA ILE A 217 -12.05 -4.68 -24.59
C ILE A 217 -11.09 -4.37 -25.73
N SER A 218 -10.34 -3.28 -25.61
CA SER A 218 -9.28 -2.90 -26.55
C SER A 218 -7.93 -2.84 -25.86
N TYR A 219 -6.96 -3.61 -26.36
CA TYR A 219 -5.57 -3.55 -25.89
C TYR A 219 -4.85 -2.43 -26.62
N LEU A 220 -4.49 -1.38 -25.90
CA LEU A 220 -3.74 -0.27 -26.46
C LEU A 220 -2.25 -0.62 -26.45
N PRO A 221 -1.52 -0.36 -27.55
CA PRO A 221 -0.10 -0.60 -27.58
C PRO A 221 0.57 0.43 -26.64
N ASP A 222 1.68 0.05 -26.00
CA ASP A 222 2.37 0.86 -24.98
C ASP A 222 2.42 2.35 -25.36
N TYR A 223 2.25 3.27 -24.42
CA TYR A 223 2.21 4.73 -24.65
C TYR A 223 3.32 5.24 -25.61
N ASN A 224 4.53 4.67 -25.53
CA ASN A 224 5.66 4.98 -26.43
C ASN A 224 5.39 4.68 -27.92
N SER A 225 4.49 3.75 -28.23
CA SER A 225 4.06 3.40 -29.58
C SER A 225 2.93 4.30 -30.10
N MET A 226 2.10 4.87 -29.20
CA MET A 226 1.01 5.78 -29.59
C MET A 226 1.55 7.14 -30.02
N ILE A 227 2.57 7.70 -29.35
CA ILE A 227 3.22 8.96 -29.78
C ILE A 227 3.90 8.82 -31.15
N ARG A 228 4.52 7.66 -31.44
CA ARG A 228 5.19 7.42 -32.74
C ARG A 228 4.23 7.32 -33.93
N ARG A 229 2.93 7.12 -33.70
CA ARG A 229 1.90 7.07 -34.75
C ARG A 229 1.17 8.40 -34.93
N GLY A 230 1.45 9.40 -34.10
CA GLY A 230 0.84 10.73 -34.13
C GLY A 230 1.74 11.86 -34.65
N MET A 231 2.86 11.53 -35.32
CA MET A 231 3.71 12.46 -36.08
C MET A 231 3.88 11.96 -37.51
#